data_AF-A0A2D9C5J9-F1
#
_entry.id   AF-A0A2D9C5J9-F1
#
_cell.length_a   1.000
_cell.length_b   1.000
_cell.length_c   1.000
_cell.angle_alpha   90.00
_cell.angle_beta   90.00
_cell.angle_gamma   90.00
#
_symmetry.space_group_name_H-M   'P 1'
#
loop_
_entity.id
_entity.type
_entity.pdbx_description
1 polymer ?
#
loop_
_entity_poly.entity_id
_entity_poly.type
_entity_poly.pdbx_seq_one_letter_code
_entity_poly.pdbx_strand_id
1 'polypeptide(L)'
;MSEYTVFNIEGGIGKHILSTAVVAAYKNNNPKKKIVVVCAWPEVFLHNKDVHRVYRLGNVPYFYEDYINGKDTEVFAQEPYRQTSHINKRKQLIETWCDMIGTKYNGEMPKLEMNLREKNYIDPELAAIQKTKPILLFQPFGGPGKEHQADNYSWVRDIHPDVAQYMVDQLKEQYQILHVCYDFHTKLNDVIRYEKVVPKKNLFNLLRFADRCLFVDSSFQHAAAAFNKPSTVVWIGTQPQSFGYEMHDNFTPPVQFPSGTIDSYLHDYNFTGAIHECPYDDVTQMFDVDGIINSLLQPPRQQNVPKPTEVQTPAPNVKTGKHKKGRK
;
A
#
# COMPACT_ATOMS: atom_id res chain seq x y z
N MET A 1 29.37 -10.93 -9.33
CA MET A 1 28.05 -10.40 -8.95
C MET A 1 27.70 -11.06 -7.64
N SER A 2 27.36 -10.28 -6.60
CA SER A 2 27.09 -10.84 -5.27
C SER A 2 26.07 -11.98 -5.27
N GLU A 3 26.20 -12.94 -4.36
CA GLU A 3 25.24 -14.05 -4.25
C GLU A 3 23.95 -13.56 -3.58
N TYR A 4 24.11 -12.79 -2.50
CA TYR A 4 23.02 -12.29 -1.68
C TYR A 4 22.85 -10.78 -1.83
N THR A 5 21.62 -10.35 -1.60
CA THR A 5 21.25 -8.94 -1.43
C THR A 5 20.42 -8.82 -0.17
N VAL A 6 20.78 -7.92 0.73
CA VAL A 6 20.04 -7.64 1.97
C VAL A 6 19.31 -6.32 1.84
N PHE A 7 17.98 -6.32 1.99
CA PHE A 7 17.18 -5.10 2.20
C PHE A 7 16.83 -4.96 3.67
N ASN A 8 17.36 -3.94 4.33
CA ASN A 8 16.96 -3.55 5.68
C ASN A 8 15.91 -2.43 5.61
N ILE A 9 14.71 -2.69 6.13
CA ILE A 9 13.55 -1.80 5.98
C ILE A 9 12.94 -1.50 7.35
N GLU A 10 12.87 -0.22 7.71
CA GLU A 10 12.35 0.25 8.99
C GLU A 10 11.08 1.08 8.83
N GLY A 11 10.43 1.46 9.93
CA GLY A 11 9.27 2.37 9.92
C GLY A 11 7.91 1.72 9.63
N GLY A 12 7.00 2.51 9.05
CA GLY A 12 5.59 2.15 8.92
C GLY A 12 5.30 1.02 7.91
N ILE A 13 4.19 0.30 8.14
CA ILE A 13 3.80 -0.84 7.29
C ILE A 13 3.44 -0.43 5.85
N GLY A 14 2.93 0.79 5.62
CA GLY A 14 2.68 1.31 4.27
C GLY A 14 3.95 1.29 3.41
N LYS A 15 5.08 1.72 3.98
CA LYS A 15 6.41 1.65 3.33
C LYS A 15 6.82 0.21 3.02
N HIS A 16 6.51 -0.73 3.91
CA HIS A 16 6.83 -2.14 3.70
C HIS A 16 6.02 -2.74 2.54
N ILE A 17 4.71 -2.48 2.49
CA ILE A 17 3.87 -2.93 1.37
C ILE A 17 4.37 -2.33 0.06
N LEU A 18 4.60 -1.02 0.01
CA LEU A 18 5.14 -0.34 -1.17
C LEU A 18 6.49 -0.91 -1.61
N SER A 19 7.39 -1.21 -0.66
CA SER A 19 8.73 -1.76 -0.97
C SER A 19 8.71 -3.13 -1.64
N THR A 20 7.59 -3.87 -1.61
CA THR A 20 7.47 -5.12 -2.39
C THR A 20 7.58 -4.87 -3.91
N ALA A 21 7.22 -3.67 -4.38
CA ALA A 21 7.47 -3.23 -5.75
C ALA A 21 8.96 -3.04 -6.03
N VAL A 22 9.69 -2.44 -5.07
CA VAL A 22 11.15 -2.24 -5.15
C VAL A 22 11.86 -3.59 -5.19
N VAL A 23 11.44 -4.55 -4.35
CA VAL A 23 11.96 -5.92 -4.38
C VAL A 23 11.71 -6.59 -5.73
N ALA A 24 10.51 -6.45 -6.30
CA ALA A 24 10.20 -7.00 -7.62
C ALA A 24 11.06 -6.36 -8.72
N ALA A 25 11.20 -5.03 -8.71
CA ALA A 25 12.06 -4.31 -9.66
C ALA A 25 13.52 -4.77 -9.54
N TYR A 26 14.06 -4.87 -8.32
CA TYR A 26 15.42 -5.35 -8.09
C TYR A 26 15.59 -6.79 -8.60
N LYS A 27 14.63 -7.68 -8.32
CA LYS A 27 14.67 -9.08 -8.76
C LYS A 27 14.62 -9.21 -10.28
N ASN A 28 13.83 -8.39 -10.97
CA ASN A 28 13.78 -8.35 -12.43
C ASN A 28 15.14 -7.95 -13.04
N ASN A 29 15.82 -6.98 -12.43
CA ASN A 29 17.14 -6.53 -12.87
C ASN A 29 18.26 -7.52 -12.46
N ASN A 30 18.03 -8.32 -11.41
CA ASN A 30 19.03 -9.21 -10.81
C ASN A 30 18.47 -10.64 -10.57
N PRO A 31 18.09 -11.38 -11.63
CA PRO A 31 17.29 -12.61 -11.50
C PRO A 31 17.96 -13.73 -10.68
N LYS A 32 19.30 -13.76 -10.65
CA LYS A 32 20.07 -14.79 -9.93
C LYS A 32 20.30 -14.49 -8.44
N LYS A 33 20.05 -13.26 -7.97
CA LYS A 33 20.31 -12.87 -6.58
C LYS A 33 19.34 -13.53 -5.62
N LYS A 34 19.84 -13.93 -4.45
CA LYS A 34 19.02 -14.34 -3.30
C LYS A 34 18.73 -13.11 -2.44
N ILE A 35 17.49 -12.63 -2.49
CA ILE A 35 17.09 -11.44 -1.75
C ILE A 35 16.69 -11.82 -0.31
N VAL A 36 17.37 -11.25 0.68
CA VAL A 36 17.06 -11.40 2.09
C VAL A 36 16.48 -10.07 2.60
N VAL A 37 15.33 -10.11 3.24
CA VAL A 37 14.68 -8.90 3.79
C VAL A 37 14.75 -8.94 5.31
N VAL A 38 15.23 -7.86 5.92
CA VAL A 38 15.19 -7.64 7.37
C VAL A 38 14.29 -6.45 7.62
N CYS A 39 13.18 -6.63 8.34
CA CYS A 39 12.20 -5.56 8.44
C CYS A 39 11.29 -5.61 9.67
N ALA A 40 10.61 -4.50 9.97
CA ALA A 40 9.69 -4.42 11.12
C ALA A 40 8.40 -5.25 10.92
N TRP A 41 7.96 -5.41 9.67
CA TRP A 41 6.72 -6.12 9.28
C TRP A 41 7.00 -7.31 8.34
N PRO A 42 7.67 -8.38 8.82
CA PRO A 42 8.10 -9.50 7.99
C PRO A 42 6.95 -10.25 7.30
N GLU A 43 5.75 -10.22 7.88
CA GLU A 43 4.57 -10.86 7.30
C GLU A 43 4.28 -10.38 5.87
N VAL A 44 4.55 -9.11 5.56
CA VAL A 44 4.34 -8.50 4.24
C VAL A 44 5.08 -9.25 3.13
N PHE A 45 6.24 -9.84 3.46
CA PHE A 45 7.10 -10.54 2.50
C PHE A 45 6.93 -12.06 2.52
N LEU A 46 6.12 -12.60 3.43
CA LEU A 46 5.85 -14.05 3.45
C LEU A 46 5.16 -14.48 2.16
N HIS A 47 5.63 -15.59 1.60
CA HIS A 47 5.21 -16.16 0.31
C HIS A 47 5.64 -15.38 -0.94
N ASN A 48 6.20 -14.17 -0.82
CA ASN A 48 6.72 -13.44 -1.97
C ASN A 48 7.84 -14.24 -2.65
N LYS A 49 7.59 -14.69 -3.89
CA LYS A 49 8.52 -15.52 -4.69
C LYS A 49 9.87 -14.88 -4.99
N ASP A 50 9.95 -13.54 -4.91
CA ASP A 50 11.16 -12.78 -5.21
C ASP A 50 12.11 -12.75 -3.99
N VAL A 51 11.60 -13.09 -2.80
CA VAL A 51 12.32 -13.09 -1.52
C VAL A 51 12.80 -14.50 -1.16
N HIS A 52 14.10 -14.64 -0.91
CA HIS A 52 14.73 -15.88 -0.47
C HIS A 52 14.47 -16.16 1.02
N ARG A 53 14.62 -15.13 1.87
CA ARG A 53 14.36 -15.24 3.32
C ARG A 53 13.94 -13.89 3.90
N VAL A 54 13.11 -13.91 4.93
CA VAL A 54 12.71 -12.70 5.66
C VAL A 54 12.98 -12.87 7.15
N TYR A 55 13.44 -11.79 7.79
CA TYR A 55 13.69 -11.69 9.21
C TYR A 55 12.94 -10.50 9.81
N ARG A 56 12.55 -10.64 11.07
CA ARG A 56 12.03 -9.54 11.88
C ARG A 56 13.20 -8.71 12.40
N LEU A 57 13.13 -7.39 12.26
CA LEU A 57 14.09 -6.47 12.82
C LEU A 57 14.27 -6.73 14.33
N GLY A 58 15.52 -6.75 14.81
CA GLY A 58 15.85 -7.11 16.19
C GLY A 58 15.84 -8.61 16.53
N ASN A 59 15.38 -9.48 15.62
CA ASN A 59 15.42 -10.94 15.78
C ASN A 59 15.99 -11.61 14.51
N VAL A 60 17.33 -11.58 14.41
CA VAL A 60 18.13 -11.99 13.24
C VAL A 60 19.22 -12.99 13.65
N PRO A 61 18.87 -14.19 14.16
CA PRO A 61 19.85 -15.14 14.68
C PRO A 61 20.80 -15.61 13.57
N TYR A 62 22.10 -15.68 13.90
CA TYR A 62 23.19 -16.12 13.02
C TYR A 62 23.31 -15.36 11.68
N PHE A 63 22.71 -14.17 11.58
CA PHE A 63 22.63 -13.44 10.32
C PHE A 63 24.00 -13.02 9.77
N TYR A 64 24.92 -12.63 10.67
CA TYR A 64 26.26 -12.24 10.28
C TYR A 64 27.01 -13.42 9.64
N GLU A 65 26.93 -14.60 10.22
CA GLU A 65 27.53 -15.83 9.71
C GLU A 65 26.89 -16.30 8.40
N ASP A 66 25.55 -16.23 8.32
CA ASP A 66 24.78 -16.74 7.17
C ASP A 66 24.92 -15.84 5.93
N TYR A 67 24.99 -14.51 6.10
CA TYR A 67 24.87 -13.56 4.98
C TYR A 67 25.95 -12.49 4.91
N ILE A 68 26.85 -12.33 5.89
CA ILE A 68 27.83 -11.24 5.86
C ILE A 68 29.26 -11.78 5.84
N ASN A 69 29.66 -12.53 6.87
CA ASN A 69 31.04 -12.96 7.05
C ASN A 69 31.48 -13.95 5.96
N GLY A 70 32.44 -13.54 5.14
CA GLY A 70 32.93 -14.34 4.02
C GLY A 70 31.88 -14.62 2.93
N LYS A 71 30.78 -13.86 2.89
CA LYS A 71 29.73 -13.95 1.87
C LYS A 71 29.85 -12.79 0.89
N ASP A 72 29.59 -13.07 -0.39
CA ASP A 72 29.46 -12.01 -1.40
C ASP A 72 28.04 -11.44 -1.30
N THR A 73 27.89 -10.33 -0.57
CA THR A 73 26.59 -9.74 -0.20
C THR A 73 26.56 -8.24 -0.42
N GLU A 74 25.52 -7.77 -1.08
CA GLU A 74 25.20 -6.35 -1.20
C GLU A 74 24.18 -5.97 -0.12
N VAL A 75 24.36 -4.85 0.57
CA VAL A 75 23.49 -4.43 1.67
C VAL A 75 22.87 -3.06 1.37
N PHE A 76 21.55 -3.02 1.36
CA PHE A 76 20.75 -1.81 1.25
C PHE A 76 20.07 -1.53 2.59
N ALA A 77 20.63 -0.59 3.34
CA ALA A 77 20.11 -0.11 4.63
C ALA A 77 19.85 1.40 4.63
N GLN A 78 19.75 2.01 3.44
CA GLN A 78 19.48 3.44 3.28
C GLN A 78 17.99 3.77 3.49
N GLU A 79 17.71 5.01 3.89
CA GLU A 79 16.34 5.50 4.10
C GLU A 79 15.85 6.34 2.89
N PRO A 80 14.87 5.86 2.10
CA PRO A 80 14.38 6.58 0.92
C PRO A 80 13.72 7.92 1.27
N TYR A 81 13.16 8.10 2.47
CA TYR A 81 12.57 9.39 2.88
C TYR A 81 13.59 10.51 3.03
N ARG A 82 14.88 10.18 3.16
CA ARG A 82 15.98 11.15 3.26
C ARG A 82 16.61 11.49 1.91
N GLN A 83 16.08 10.95 0.82
CA GLN A 83 16.61 11.21 -0.53
C GLN A 83 16.14 12.57 -1.06
N THR A 84 17.03 13.25 -1.77
CA THR A 84 16.77 14.59 -2.34
C THR A 84 15.54 14.60 -3.26
N SER A 85 15.34 13.55 -4.05
CA SER A 85 14.17 13.42 -4.94
C SER A 85 12.85 13.31 -4.16
N HIS A 86 12.88 12.65 -2.99
CA HIS A 86 11.71 12.52 -2.12
C HIS A 86 11.43 13.83 -1.38
N ILE A 87 12.44 14.41 -0.73
CA ILE A 87 12.34 15.68 0.02
C ILE A 87 11.79 16.79 -0.89
N ASN A 88 12.30 16.89 -2.12
CA ASN A 88 11.84 17.88 -3.08
C ASN A 88 10.56 17.48 -3.82
N LYS A 89 9.88 16.41 -3.40
CA LYS A 89 8.56 16.00 -3.92
C LYS A 89 8.53 15.74 -5.45
N ARG A 90 9.66 15.34 -6.05
CA ARG A 90 9.83 15.24 -7.52
C ARG A 90 9.52 13.86 -8.11
N LYS A 91 9.59 12.82 -7.29
CA LYS A 91 9.42 11.43 -7.73
C LYS A 91 8.53 10.65 -6.77
N GLN A 92 7.90 9.62 -7.32
CA GLN A 92 7.22 8.61 -6.53
C GLN A 92 8.24 7.83 -5.68
N LEU A 93 7.84 7.37 -4.49
CA LEU A 93 8.75 6.77 -3.52
C LEU A 93 9.42 5.47 -4.01
N ILE A 94 8.71 4.60 -4.73
CA ILE A 94 9.24 3.38 -5.36
C ILE A 94 10.35 3.75 -6.32
N GLU A 95 10.12 4.75 -7.20
CA GLU A 95 11.12 5.19 -8.16
C GLU A 95 12.34 5.78 -7.45
N THR A 96 12.13 6.64 -6.44
CA THR A 96 13.22 7.17 -5.61
C THR A 96 14.03 6.05 -4.96
N TRP A 97 13.37 5.01 -4.45
CA TRP A 97 14.05 3.90 -3.81
C TRP A 97 14.84 3.07 -4.82
N CYS A 98 14.26 2.78 -5.99
CA CYS A 98 14.93 2.10 -7.08
C CYS A 98 16.18 2.86 -7.54
N ASP A 99 16.09 4.18 -7.73
CA ASP A 99 17.24 5.04 -8.06
C ASP A 99 18.32 4.98 -6.98
N MET A 100 17.93 5.07 -5.71
CA MET A 100 18.84 5.04 -4.55
C MET A 100 19.69 3.76 -4.51
N ILE A 101 19.15 2.64 -4.98
CA ILE A 101 19.84 1.34 -5.02
C ILE A 101 20.35 0.97 -6.42
N GLY A 102 20.32 1.91 -7.38
CA GLY A 102 20.81 1.70 -8.75
C GLY A 102 20.01 0.68 -9.58
N THR A 103 18.70 0.55 -9.32
CA THR A 103 17.81 -0.40 -10.00
C THR A 103 16.87 0.31 -10.95
N LYS A 104 16.70 -0.24 -12.17
CA LYS A 104 15.72 0.30 -13.12
C LYS A 104 14.30 -0.08 -12.71
N TYR A 105 13.45 0.93 -12.50
CA TYR A 105 12.01 0.78 -12.29
C TYR A 105 11.25 0.77 -13.62
N ASN A 106 10.32 -0.17 -13.79
CA ASN A 106 9.51 -0.33 -15.01
C ASN A 106 8.00 -0.35 -14.72
N GLY A 107 7.57 0.22 -13.58
CA GLY A 107 6.16 0.24 -13.19
C GLY A 107 5.72 -0.99 -12.39
N GLU A 108 6.65 -1.70 -11.75
CA GLU A 108 6.33 -2.78 -10.82
C GLU A 108 5.38 -2.27 -9.71
N MET A 109 4.25 -2.95 -9.53
CA MET A 109 3.28 -2.62 -8.49
C MET A 109 3.54 -3.40 -7.20
N PRO A 110 3.13 -2.87 -6.02
CA PRO A 110 3.17 -3.61 -4.76
C PRO A 110 2.43 -4.94 -4.87
N LYS A 111 2.81 -5.91 -4.04
CA LYS A 111 2.17 -7.22 -3.94
C LYS A 111 2.08 -7.66 -2.50
N LEU A 112 0.93 -8.22 -2.13
CA LEU A 112 0.72 -8.82 -0.82
C LEU A 112 0.19 -10.23 -1.00
N GLU A 113 1.09 -11.22 -0.91
CA GLU A 113 0.73 -12.61 -1.15
C GLU A 113 0.07 -13.23 0.09
N MET A 114 -1.09 -13.84 -0.12
CA MET A 114 -1.85 -14.52 0.94
C MET A 114 -1.77 -16.04 0.77
N ASN A 115 -1.51 -16.77 1.86
CA ASN A 115 -1.63 -18.22 1.91
C ASN A 115 -3.11 -18.66 1.98
N LEU A 116 -3.36 -19.96 1.88
CA LEU A 116 -4.72 -20.51 1.87
C LEU A 116 -5.55 -20.09 3.09
N ARG A 117 -4.96 -20.12 4.29
CA ARG A 117 -5.67 -19.77 5.54
C ARG A 117 -5.95 -18.28 5.61
N GLU A 118 -5.00 -17.44 5.22
CA GLU A 118 -5.19 -15.98 5.16
C GLU A 118 -6.28 -15.62 4.15
N LYS A 119 -6.27 -16.22 2.94
CA LYS A 119 -7.30 -15.99 1.91
C LYS A 119 -8.71 -16.34 2.38
N ASN A 120 -8.84 -17.40 3.16
CA ASN A 120 -10.12 -17.92 3.64
C ASN A 120 -10.51 -17.34 5.01
N TYR A 121 -9.65 -16.55 5.64
CA TYR A 121 -9.95 -15.96 6.94
C TYR A 121 -10.87 -14.76 6.78
N ILE A 122 -12.02 -14.84 7.42
CA ILE A 122 -12.90 -13.71 7.70
C ILE A 122 -13.06 -13.64 9.22
N ASP A 123 -13.04 -12.43 9.78
CA ASP A 123 -13.31 -12.24 11.21
C ASP A 123 -14.70 -12.79 11.54
N PRO A 124 -14.86 -13.66 12.56
CA PRO A 124 -16.15 -14.28 12.87
C PRO A 124 -17.27 -13.27 13.14
N GLU A 125 -16.97 -12.12 13.73
CA GLU A 125 -17.99 -11.09 13.97
C GLU A 125 -18.44 -10.45 12.66
N LEU A 126 -17.52 -10.21 11.73
CA LEU A 126 -17.86 -9.72 10.40
C LEU A 126 -18.59 -10.79 9.57
N ALA A 127 -18.23 -12.07 9.72
CA ALA A 127 -18.88 -13.17 9.04
C ALA A 127 -20.34 -13.38 9.48
N ALA A 128 -20.66 -13.01 10.73
CA ALA A 128 -22.00 -13.07 11.27
C ALA A 128 -22.91 -11.92 10.76
N ILE A 129 -22.34 -10.87 10.18
CA ILE A 129 -23.10 -9.76 9.62
C ILE A 129 -23.67 -10.17 8.26
N GLN A 130 -25.00 -10.15 8.15
CA GLN A 130 -25.65 -10.37 6.87
C GLN A 130 -25.32 -9.23 5.90
N LYS A 131 -24.76 -9.58 4.74
CA LYS A 131 -24.53 -8.64 3.65
C LYS A 131 -25.88 -8.32 2.97
N THR A 132 -26.42 -7.14 3.25
CA THR A 132 -27.69 -6.62 2.70
C THR A 132 -27.48 -5.50 1.68
N LYS A 133 -26.32 -4.82 1.73
CA LYS A 133 -25.87 -3.80 0.77
C LYS A 133 -24.42 -4.09 0.36
N PRO A 134 -23.91 -3.50 -0.74
CA PRO A 134 -22.47 -3.47 -1.02
C PRO A 134 -21.66 -2.96 0.18
N ILE A 135 -20.46 -3.50 0.40
CA ILE A 135 -19.59 -3.12 1.51
C ILE A 135 -18.68 -1.97 1.07
N LEU A 136 -18.74 -0.85 1.77
CA LEU A 136 -17.74 0.21 1.69
C LEU A 136 -16.73 0.02 2.82
N LEU A 137 -15.48 -0.30 2.49
CA LEU A 137 -14.40 -0.28 3.46
C LEU A 137 -13.92 1.15 3.65
N PHE A 138 -14.03 1.66 4.86
CA PHE A 138 -13.87 3.07 5.17
C PHE A 138 -12.79 3.26 6.25
N GLN A 139 -11.70 3.96 5.91
CA GLN A 139 -10.64 4.33 6.84
C GLN A 139 -10.43 5.87 6.77
N PRO A 140 -11.27 6.65 7.47
CA PRO A 140 -11.11 8.10 7.56
C PRO A 140 -9.96 8.53 8.48
N PHE A 141 -9.49 7.63 9.36
CA PHE A 141 -8.48 7.92 10.37
C PHE A 141 -7.30 6.92 10.28
N GLY A 142 -6.07 7.43 10.31
CA GLY A 142 -4.82 6.67 10.21
C GLY A 142 -3.91 6.80 11.43
N GLY A 143 -2.60 6.61 11.24
CA GLY A 143 -1.58 6.89 12.26
C GLY A 143 -1.03 5.66 13.00
N PRO A 144 -0.01 5.88 13.86
CA PRO A 144 0.74 4.82 14.54
C PRO A 144 0.05 4.21 15.78
N GLY A 145 -1.20 4.59 16.08
CA GLY A 145 -1.95 4.14 17.25
C GLY A 145 -1.76 5.03 18.50
N LYS A 146 -2.49 4.72 19.57
CA LYS A 146 -2.66 5.59 20.76
C LYS A 146 -1.36 5.94 21.49
N GLU A 147 -0.38 5.05 21.49
CA GLU A 147 0.90 5.27 22.17
C GLU A 147 1.80 6.27 21.44
N HIS A 148 1.49 6.58 20.17
CA HIS A 148 2.31 7.37 19.27
C HIS A 148 1.52 8.50 18.59
N GLN A 149 0.26 8.68 18.94
CA GLN A 149 -0.59 9.77 18.49
C GLN A 149 -1.37 10.29 19.71
N ALA A 150 -1.12 11.55 20.08
CA ALA A 150 -1.73 12.15 21.26
C ALA A 150 -3.23 12.37 21.09
N ASP A 151 -3.64 12.85 19.92
CA ASP A 151 -5.02 13.19 19.59
C ASP A 151 -5.73 12.07 18.82
N ASN A 152 -7.05 12.02 18.92
CA ASN A 152 -7.88 11.07 18.19
C ASN A 152 -8.06 11.39 16.69
N TYR A 153 -7.43 12.45 16.24
CA TYR A 153 -7.52 13.02 14.90
C TYR A 153 -6.21 13.73 14.56
N SER A 154 -5.75 13.59 13.32
CA SER A 154 -4.59 14.31 12.79
C SER A 154 -4.95 15.05 11.51
N TRP A 155 -4.97 16.38 11.56
CA TRP A 155 -5.42 17.22 10.44
C TRP A 155 -4.62 17.02 9.15
N VAL A 156 -3.34 16.66 9.27
CA VAL A 156 -2.42 16.50 8.13
C VAL A 156 -2.71 15.24 7.30
N ARG A 157 -3.55 14.32 7.79
CA ARG A 157 -3.78 13.01 7.18
C ARG A 157 -5.24 12.58 7.19
N ASP A 158 -5.95 12.81 8.28
CA ASP A 158 -7.25 12.21 8.54
C ASP A 158 -8.40 13.06 7.96
N ILE A 159 -9.47 12.42 7.52
CA ILE A 159 -10.71 13.13 7.18
C ILE A 159 -11.29 13.73 8.47
N HIS A 160 -11.64 15.03 8.44
CA HIS A 160 -12.21 15.69 9.61
C HIS A 160 -13.44 14.92 10.11
N PRO A 161 -13.63 14.71 11.44
CA PRO A 161 -14.70 13.85 11.95
C PRO A 161 -16.10 14.22 11.45
N ASP A 162 -16.43 15.51 11.38
CA ASP A 162 -17.73 15.97 10.88
C ASP A 162 -17.92 15.68 9.39
N VAL A 163 -16.84 15.79 8.61
CA VAL A 163 -16.86 15.46 7.18
C VAL A 163 -17.01 13.94 6.99
N ALA A 164 -16.31 13.14 7.80
CA ALA A 164 -16.43 11.69 7.78
C ALA A 164 -17.84 11.22 8.14
N GLN A 165 -18.47 11.83 9.16
CA GLN A 165 -19.86 11.55 9.53
C GLN A 165 -20.83 11.97 8.41
N TYR A 166 -20.63 13.16 7.83
CA TYR A 166 -21.45 13.62 6.70
C TYR A 166 -21.38 12.65 5.51
N MET A 167 -20.17 12.18 5.14
CA MET A 167 -20.00 11.18 4.08
C MET A 167 -20.75 9.88 4.41
N VAL A 168 -20.71 9.41 5.66
CA VAL A 168 -21.48 8.24 6.10
C VAL A 168 -22.98 8.47 5.89
N ASP A 169 -23.50 9.63 6.30
CA ASP A 169 -24.92 9.95 6.15
C ASP A 169 -25.38 9.98 4.69
N GLN A 170 -24.52 10.39 3.76
CA GLN A 170 -24.80 10.39 2.33
C GLN A 170 -24.69 9.00 1.67
N LEU A 171 -23.95 8.07 2.28
CA LEU A 171 -23.58 6.78 1.66
C LEU A 171 -24.27 5.56 2.31
N LYS A 172 -24.84 5.70 3.51
CA LYS A 172 -25.42 4.58 4.28
C LYS A 172 -26.62 3.92 3.62
N GLU A 173 -27.33 4.61 2.73
CA GLU A 173 -28.43 4.00 1.98
C GLU A 173 -27.95 3.05 0.88
N GLN A 174 -26.74 3.28 0.37
CA GLN A 174 -26.14 2.55 -0.75
C GLN A 174 -25.17 1.49 -0.26
N TYR A 175 -24.56 1.69 0.92
CA TYR A 175 -23.48 0.85 1.44
C TYR A 175 -23.74 0.38 2.87
N GLN A 176 -23.29 -0.84 3.17
CA GLN A 176 -22.90 -1.23 4.52
C GLN A 176 -21.47 -0.74 4.75
N ILE A 177 -21.30 0.22 5.65
CA ILE A 177 -20.03 0.91 5.84
C ILE A 177 -19.24 0.21 6.96
N LEU A 178 -18.10 -0.39 6.59
CA LEU A 178 -17.16 -1.01 7.52
C LEU A 178 -16.07 0.00 7.86
N HIS A 179 -16.20 0.63 9.03
CA HIS A 179 -15.28 1.65 9.52
C HIS A 179 -14.11 1.01 10.27
N VAL A 180 -12.93 0.99 9.66
CA VAL A 180 -11.70 0.48 10.26
C VAL A 180 -10.93 1.61 10.95
N CYS A 181 -10.67 1.46 12.24
CA CYS A 181 -10.04 2.50 13.06
C CYS A 181 -9.36 1.94 14.30
N TYR A 182 -8.74 2.80 15.10
CA TYR A 182 -8.36 2.47 16.48
C TYR A 182 -9.50 2.83 17.45
N ASP A 183 -9.45 2.25 18.64
CA ASP A 183 -10.44 2.44 19.71
C ASP A 183 -10.62 3.91 20.13
N PHE A 184 -9.54 4.68 20.13
CA PHE A 184 -9.53 6.08 20.54
C PHE A 184 -10.03 7.05 19.45
N HIS A 185 -10.14 6.62 18.19
CA HIS A 185 -10.64 7.47 17.11
C HIS A 185 -12.13 7.79 17.28
N THR A 186 -12.56 8.92 16.72
CA THR A 186 -13.96 9.36 16.77
C THR A 186 -14.94 8.27 16.36
N LYS A 187 -16.05 8.16 17.09
CA LYS A 187 -17.15 7.24 16.78
C LYS A 187 -18.04 7.88 15.72
N LEU A 188 -18.37 7.10 14.70
CA LEU A 188 -19.32 7.47 13.65
C LEU A 188 -20.61 6.67 13.86
N ASN A 189 -21.75 7.26 13.52
CA ASN A 189 -23.05 6.60 13.55
C ASN A 189 -23.27 5.78 12.26
N ASP A 190 -24.19 4.82 12.27
CA ASP A 190 -24.60 4.05 11.09
C ASP A 190 -23.47 3.30 10.36
N VAL A 191 -22.43 2.89 11.09
CA VAL A 191 -21.31 2.08 10.59
C VAL A 191 -21.13 0.79 11.38
N ILE A 192 -20.56 -0.21 10.73
CA ILE A 192 -19.96 -1.37 11.38
C ILE A 192 -18.55 -0.96 11.80
N ARG A 193 -18.34 -0.66 13.07
CA ARG A 193 -17.03 -0.26 13.58
C ARG A 193 -16.13 -1.48 13.80
N TYR A 194 -14.95 -1.47 13.20
CA TYR A 194 -13.93 -2.51 13.34
C TYR A 194 -12.64 -1.92 13.92
N GLU A 195 -12.46 -2.08 15.23
CA GLU A 195 -11.34 -1.53 16.00
C GLU A 195 -10.40 -2.58 16.57
N LYS A 196 -10.49 -3.82 16.06
CA LYS A 196 -9.70 -4.96 16.55
C LYS A 196 -8.23 -4.85 16.17
N VAL A 197 -7.36 -5.17 17.12
CA VAL A 197 -5.94 -5.38 16.87
C VAL A 197 -5.72 -6.81 16.37
N VAL A 198 -5.58 -6.96 15.05
CA VAL A 198 -5.35 -8.25 14.39
C VAL A 198 -4.04 -8.23 13.60
N PRO A 199 -3.47 -9.41 13.24
CA PRO A 199 -2.34 -9.48 12.31
C PRO A 199 -2.63 -8.68 11.04
N LYS A 200 -1.65 -7.91 10.55
CA LYS A 200 -1.88 -6.92 9.50
C LYS A 200 -2.38 -7.52 8.19
N LYS A 201 -1.93 -8.73 7.84
CA LYS A 201 -2.47 -9.45 6.66
C LYS A 201 -3.95 -9.82 6.82
N ASN A 202 -4.39 -10.19 8.02
CA ASN A 202 -5.82 -10.43 8.29
C ASN A 202 -6.62 -9.13 8.13
N LEU A 203 -6.07 -8.01 8.62
CA LEU A 203 -6.68 -6.69 8.45
C LEU A 203 -6.81 -6.30 6.97
N PHE A 204 -5.76 -6.47 6.17
CA PHE A 204 -5.79 -6.17 4.74
C PHE A 204 -6.64 -7.17 3.94
N ASN A 205 -6.89 -8.37 4.46
CA ASN A 205 -7.77 -9.33 3.81
C ASN A 205 -9.22 -8.80 3.67
N LEU A 206 -9.62 -7.80 4.47
CA LEU A 206 -10.90 -7.11 4.35
C LEU A 206 -11.13 -6.51 2.94
N LEU A 207 -10.06 -6.11 2.25
CA LEU A 207 -10.12 -5.57 0.89
C LEU A 207 -10.74 -6.54 -0.13
N ARG A 208 -10.64 -7.85 0.09
CA ARG A 208 -11.23 -8.87 -0.79
C ARG A 208 -12.75 -8.95 -0.68
N PHE A 209 -13.31 -8.50 0.44
CA PHE A 209 -14.75 -8.54 0.70
C PHE A 209 -15.43 -7.18 0.45
N ALA A 210 -14.65 -6.11 0.38
CA ALA A 210 -15.12 -4.76 0.08
C ALA A 210 -15.56 -4.64 -1.39
N ASP A 211 -16.65 -3.93 -1.66
CA ASP A 211 -17.09 -3.58 -3.02
C ASP A 211 -16.57 -2.19 -3.44
N ARG A 212 -16.41 -1.30 -2.46
CA ARG A 212 -15.77 0.02 -2.58
C ARG A 212 -14.86 0.29 -1.40
N CYS A 213 -13.97 1.27 -1.57
CA CYS A 213 -12.92 1.60 -0.63
C CYS A 213 -12.73 3.12 -0.58
N LEU A 214 -12.77 3.71 0.62
CA LEU A 214 -12.45 5.11 0.87
C LEU A 214 -11.40 5.16 1.98
N PHE A 215 -10.21 5.65 1.65
CA PHE A 215 -9.06 5.70 2.56
C PHE A 215 -8.43 7.08 2.60
N VAL A 216 -7.67 7.33 3.66
CA VAL A 216 -6.67 8.40 3.70
C VAL A 216 -5.29 7.88 3.28
N ASP A 217 -4.27 8.75 3.25
CA ASP A 217 -2.88 8.35 3.09
C ASP A 217 -2.39 7.50 4.28
N SER A 218 -2.70 6.21 4.22
CA SER A 218 -2.42 5.21 5.26
C SER A 218 -2.27 3.82 4.65
N SER A 219 -1.97 2.81 5.47
CA SER A 219 -1.58 1.49 4.98
C SER A 219 -2.62 0.79 4.08
N PHE A 220 -3.92 1.10 4.20
CA PHE A 220 -4.94 0.47 3.36
C PHE A 220 -4.85 0.88 1.89
N GLN A 221 -4.44 2.12 1.56
CA GLN A 221 -4.30 2.52 0.15
C GLN A 221 -3.19 1.72 -0.54
N HIS A 222 -2.04 1.53 0.12
CA HIS A 222 -0.98 0.68 -0.39
C HIS A 222 -1.38 -0.80 -0.46
N ALA A 223 -2.13 -1.30 0.53
CA ALA A 223 -2.65 -2.66 0.49
C ALA A 223 -3.67 -2.84 -0.67
N ALA A 224 -4.51 -1.85 -0.92
CA ALA A 224 -5.46 -1.85 -2.03
C ALA A 224 -4.76 -1.91 -3.37
N ALA A 225 -3.70 -1.11 -3.57
CA ALA A 225 -2.83 -1.24 -4.74
C ALA A 225 -2.22 -2.65 -4.86
N ALA A 226 -1.75 -3.22 -3.75
CA ALA A 226 -1.19 -4.58 -3.73
C ALA A 226 -2.19 -5.69 -4.08
N PHE A 227 -3.49 -5.44 -3.86
CA PHE A 227 -4.59 -6.31 -4.23
C PHE A 227 -5.22 -5.99 -5.59
N ASN A 228 -4.67 -5.00 -6.31
CA ASN A 228 -5.27 -4.42 -7.51
C ASN A 228 -6.74 -4.00 -7.30
N LYS A 229 -7.02 -3.30 -6.19
CA LYS A 229 -8.34 -2.82 -5.80
C LYS A 229 -8.43 -1.29 -5.98
N PRO A 230 -9.02 -0.79 -7.09
CA PRO A 230 -9.29 0.64 -7.23
C PRO A 230 -10.05 1.16 -6.01
N SER A 231 -9.64 2.33 -5.54
CA SER A 231 -10.08 2.92 -4.27
C SER A 231 -10.12 4.44 -4.41
N THR A 232 -10.94 5.10 -3.62
CA THR A 232 -10.90 6.55 -3.42
C THR A 232 -9.93 6.85 -2.29
N VAL A 233 -8.98 7.75 -2.51
CA VAL A 233 -7.95 8.12 -1.53
C VAL A 233 -7.94 9.62 -1.33
N VAL A 234 -8.07 10.06 -0.09
CA VAL A 234 -8.09 11.47 0.31
C VAL A 234 -6.72 11.86 0.88
N TRP A 235 -6.20 12.98 0.41
CA TRP A 235 -4.88 13.52 0.74
C TRP A 235 -5.04 14.91 1.36
N ILE A 236 -4.20 15.25 2.33
CA ILE A 236 -4.19 16.58 2.97
C ILE A 236 -2.78 17.17 2.94
N GLY A 237 -1.92 16.80 3.90
CA GLY A 237 -0.54 17.30 3.97
C GLY A 237 0.46 16.50 3.13
N THR A 238 0.06 15.34 2.60
CA THR A 238 0.86 14.54 1.67
C THR A 238 0.26 14.55 0.27
N GLN A 239 0.97 13.95 -0.70
CA GLN A 239 0.61 14.05 -2.11
C GLN A 239 0.62 12.69 -2.82
N PRO A 240 -0.38 12.42 -3.69
CA PRO A 240 -0.49 11.15 -4.41
C PRO A 240 0.69 10.91 -5.37
N GLN A 241 1.34 11.97 -5.86
CA GLN A 241 2.51 11.85 -6.74
C GLN A 241 3.70 11.20 -6.04
N SER A 242 3.79 11.31 -4.70
CA SER A 242 4.88 10.72 -3.92
C SER A 242 4.53 9.33 -3.37
N PHE A 243 3.30 9.12 -2.91
CA PHE A 243 2.92 7.92 -2.16
C PHE A 243 1.73 7.15 -2.76
N GLY A 244 0.99 7.77 -3.67
CA GLY A 244 -0.22 7.21 -4.26
C GLY A 244 0.05 6.34 -5.48
N TYR A 245 -1.06 5.93 -6.09
CA TYR A 245 -1.10 5.10 -7.29
C TYR A 245 -2.16 5.64 -8.25
N GLU A 246 -1.86 5.69 -9.55
CA GLU A 246 -2.77 6.21 -10.59
C GLU A 246 -4.10 5.43 -10.71
N MET A 247 -4.10 4.18 -10.23
CA MET A 247 -5.29 3.33 -10.22
C MET A 247 -6.33 3.74 -9.19
N HIS A 248 -6.00 4.66 -8.28
CA HIS A 248 -6.93 5.21 -7.31
C HIS A 248 -7.51 6.54 -7.82
N ASP A 249 -8.73 6.85 -7.38
CA ASP A 249 -9.28 8.19 -7.50
C ASP A 249 -8.72 9.01 -6.32
N ASN A 250 -7.68 9.82 -6.61
CA ASN A 250 -6.95 10.58 -5.60
C ASN A 250 -7.52 12.00 -5.50
N PHE A 251 -8.00 12.38 -4.31
CA PHE A 251 -8.54 13.70 -4.00
C PHE A 251 -7.56 14.47 -3.14
N THR A 252 -7.05 15.60 -3.65
CA THR A 252 -6.21 16.55 -2.93
C THR A 252 -7.05 17.71 -2.40
N PRO A 253 -6.55 18.49 -1.42
CA PRO A 253 -7.28 19.64 -0.91
C PRO A 253 -7.61 20.65 -2.02
N PRO A 254 -8.83 21.21 -2.04
CA PRO A 254 -9.21 22.31 -2.93
C PRO A 254 -8.31 23.54 -2.79
N VAL A 255 -7.81 23.80 -1.57
CA VAL A 255 -6.88 24.89 -1.28
C VAL A 255 -5.56 24.30 -0.80
N GLN A 256 -4.46 24.74 -1.39
CA GLN A 256 -3.12 24.26 -1.05
C GLN A 256 -2.27 25.36 -0.40
N PHE A 257 -1.54 24.97 0.63
CA PHE A 257 -0.60 25.84 1.34
C PHE A 257 0.82 25.28 1.17
N PRO A 258 1.54 25.66 0.10
CA PRO A 258 2.85 25.10 -0.22
C PRO A 258 3.99 25.67 0.65
N SER A 259 3.69 26.62 1.53
CA SER A 259 4.67 27.22 2.44
C SER A 259 4.73 26.42 3.74
N GLY A 260 5.94 26.14 4.22
CA GLY A 260 6.14 25.58 5.56
C GLY A 260 5.83 26.59 6.67
N THR A 261 5.81 26.10 7.89
CA THR A 261 5.73 26.85 9.15
C THR A 261 7.13 27.16 9.69
N ILE A 262 7.20 27.82 10.85
CA ILE A 262 8.47 28.07 11.57
C ILE A 262 9.17 26.76 12.00
N ASP A 263 8.41 25.67 12.14
CA ASP A 263 8.90 24.37 12.59
C ASP A 263 9.25 23.44 11.40
N SER A 264 8.98 23.87 10.17
CA SER A 264 9.33 23.12 8.97
C SER A 264 10.84 23.00 8.80
N TYR A 265 11.29 21.82 8.38
CA TYR A 265 12.69 21.59 8.02
C TYR A 265 12.81 20.96 6.62
N LEU A 266 12.70 19.64 6.52
CA LEU A 266 12.72 18.92 5.23
C LEU A 266 11.33 18.65 4.66
N HIS A 267 10.31 18.92 5.47
CA HIS A 267 8.90 18.76 5.13
C HIS A 267 8.15 20.00 5.58
N ASP A 268 7.07 20.29 4.88
CA ASP A 268 6.15 21.40 5.12
C ASP A 268 5.44 21.26 6.46
N TYR A 269 4.97 20.07 6.82
CA TYR A 269 4.27 19.84 8.07
C TYR A 269 4.77 18.60 8.78
N ASN A 270 4.65 18.58 10.11
CA ASN A 270 4.88 17.40 10.90
C ASN A 270 3.76 16.37 10.64
N PHE A 271 4.15 15.14 10.34
CA PHE A 271 3.24 14.05 10.04
C PHE A 271 2.35 13.61 11.24
N THR A 272 2.66 14.05 12.46
CA THR A 272 1.78 13.86 13.62
C THR A 272 0.61 14.84 13.64
N GLY A 273 0.66 15.91 12.83
CA GLY A 273 -0.41 16.91 12.71
C GLY A 273 -0.47 17.84 13.92
N ALA A 274 0.65 18.49 14.25
CA ALA A 274 0.69 19.47 15.34
C ALA A 274 -0.36 20.57 15.09
N ILE A 275 -1.13 20.91 16.13
CA ILE A 275 -2.33 21.76 15.98
C ILE A 275 -1.99 23.14 15.41
N HIS A 276 -0.93 23.77 15.90
CA HIS A 276 -0.52 25.12 15.49
C HIS A 276 0.07 25.18 14.07
N GLU A 277 0.37 24.03 13.47
CA GLU A 277 0.86 23.95 12.09
C GLU A 277 -0.28 23.90 11.05
N CYS A 278 -1.53 23.68 11.47
CA CYS A 278 -2.67 23.59 10.56
C CYS A 278 -2.88 24.94 9.86
N PRO A 279 -2.73 25.02 8.53
CA PRO A 279 -2.90 26.28 7.79
C PRO A 279 -4.35 26.53 7.37
N TYR A 280 -5.25 25.59 7.67
CA TYR A 280 -6.64 25.60 7.23
C TYR A 280 -7.55 26.24 8.28
N ASP A 281 -8.39 27.18 7.83
CA ASP A 281 -9.40 27.82 8.67
C ASP A 281 -10.75 27.09 8.62
N ASP A 282 -10.99 26.31 7.56
CA ASP A 282 -12.25 25.63 7.31
C ASP A 282 -12.08 24.29 6.57
N VAL A 283 -12.92 23.31 6.87
CA VAL A 283 -12.85 21.96 6.29
C VAL A 283 -13.14 21.92 4.78
N THR A 284 -13.86 22.90 4.24
CA THR A 284 -14.11 23.02 2.79
C THR A 284 -12.85 23.37 2.00
N GLN A 285 -11.84 23.93 2.66
CA GLN A 285 -10.52 24.13 2.06
C GLN A 285 -9.72 22.82 1.97
N MET A 286 -10.08 21.83 2.80
CA MET A 286 -9.39 20.54 2.92
C MET A 286 -10.01 19.45 2.06
N PHE A 287 -11.33 19.46 1.85
CA PHE A 287 -12.04 18.32 1.25
C PHE A 287 -13.00 18.73 0.13
N ASP A 288 -12.82 18.14 -1.07
CA ASP A 288 -13.83 18.08 -2.12
C ASP A 288 -14.85 16.97 -1.80
N VAL A 289 -15.76 17.25 -0.86
CA VAL A 289 -16.70 16.27 -0.34
C VAL A 289 -17.61 15.70 -1.43
N ASP A 290 -18.13 16.57 -2.30
CA ASP A 290 -19.02 16.16 -3.39
C ASP A 290 -18.29 15.28 -4.40
N GLY A 291 -17.06 15.63 -4.79
CA GLY A 291 -16.23 14.80 -5.66
C GLY A 291 -15.95 13.42 -5.06
N ILE A 292 -15.61 13.37 -3.78
CA ILE A 292 -15.33 12.11 -3.06
C ILE A 292 -16.58 11.22 -3.06
N ILE A 293 -17.73 11.74 -2.64
CA ILE A 293 -19.00 10.98 -2.61
C ILE A 293 -19.37 10.49 -4.02
N ASN A 294 -19.26 11.36 -5.02
CA ASN A 294 -19.57 11.00 -6.40
C ASN A 294 -18.69 9.87 -6.92
N SER A 295 -17.39 9.86 -6.61
CA SER A 295 -16.49 8.75 -7.00
C SER A 295 -16.92 7.40 -6.43
N LEU A 296 -17.55 7.40 -5.25
CA LEU A 296 -18.01 6.19 -4.57
C LEU A 296 -19.37 5.72 -5.09
N LEU A 297 -20.21 6.62 -5.60
CA LEU A 297 -21.49 6.26 -6.21
C LEU A 297 -21.36 5.74 -7.65
N GLN A 298 -20.26 6.07 -8.33
CA GLN A 298 -19.99 5.58 -9.68
C GLN A 298 -19.38 4.15 -9.69
N PRO A 299 -19.46 3.42 -10.83
CA PRO A 299 -18.67 2.21 -11.05
C PRO A 299 -17.18 2.48 -10.81
N PRO A 300 -16.40 1.52 -10.27
CA PRO A 300 -14.98 1.77 -10.06
C PRO A 300 -14.29 1.92 -11.41
N ARG A 301 -13.25 2.76 -11.46
CA ARG A 301 -12.44 2.96 -12.66
C ARG A 301 -11.93 1.59 -13.16
N GLN A 302 -12.36 1.19 -14.35
CA GLN A 302 -11.88 -0.05 -14.97
C GLN A 302 -10.44 0.17 -15.43
N GLN A 303 -9.52 -0.66 -14.96
CA GLN A 303 -8.19 -0.71 -15.56
C GLN A 303 -8.30 -1.39 -16.93
N ASN A 304 -7.65 -0.82 -17.94
CA ASN A 304 -7.24 -1.57 -19.12
C ASN A 304 -6.19 -2.59 -18.69
N VAL A 305 -6.61 -3.75 -18.19
CA VAL A 305 -5.71 -4.87 -17.92
C VAL A 305 -5.12 -5.29 -19.27
N PRO A 306 -3.79 -5.22 -19.49
CA PRO A 306 -3.18 -5.80 -20.67
C PRO A 306 -3.58 -7.28 -20.70
N LYS A 307 -4.22 -7.73 -21.79
CA LYS A 307 -4.48 -9.16 -21.98
C LYS A 307 -3.18 -9.92 -21.75
N PRO A 308 -3.20 -11.05 -21.01
CA PRO A 308 -2.05 -11.93 -20.94
C PRO A 308 -1.60 -12.21 -22.37
N THR A 309 -0.33 -11.92 -22.68
CA THR A 309 0.26 -12.32 -23.95
C THR A 309 0.08 -13.83 -24.03
N GLU A 310 -0.75 -14.30 -24.96
CA GLU A 310 -0.86 -15.73 -25.24
C GLU A 310 0.55 -16.21 -25.53
N VAL A 311 1.08 -17.04 -24.62
CA VAL A 311 2.28 -17.81 -24.89
C VAL A 311 1.91 -18.70 -26.07
N GLN A 312 2.35 -18.32 -27.26
CA GLN A 312 2.28 -19.20 -28.42
C GLN A 312 3.02 -20.47 -28.06
N THR A 313 2.26 -21.54 -27.76
CA THR A 313 2.82 -22.88 -27.66
C THR A 313 3.48 -23.20 -28.99
N PRO A 314 4.75 -23.64 -29.01
CA PRO A 314 5.39 -24.05 -30.25
C PRO A 314 4.58 -25.19 -30.87
N ALA A 315 4.26 -25.05 -32.15
CA ALA A 315 3.57 -26.09 -32.91
C ALA A 315 4.35 -27.42 -32.82
N PRO A 316 3.66 -28.57 -32.68
CA PRO A 316 4.33 -29.87 -32.66
C PRO A 316 5.03 -30.10 -33.99
N ASN A 317 6.34 -30.40 -33.91
CA ASN A 317 7.17 -30.80 -35.04
C ASN A 317 6.60 -32.07 -35.69
N VAL A 318 5.87 -31.91 -36.79
CA VAL A 318 5.46 -33.02 -37.66
C VAL A 318 6.72 -33.54 -38.35
N LYS A 319 7.27 -34.65 -37.84
CA LYS A 319 8.25 -35.45 -38.57
C LYS A 319 7.56 -36.06 -39.80
N THR A 320 7.70 -35.43 -40.95
CA THR A 320 7.37 -36.05 -42.24
C THR A 320 8.37 -37.15 -42.52
N GLY A 321 8.00 -38.41 -42.24
CA GLY A 321 8.70 -39.58 -42.71
C GLY A 321 8.62 -39.68 -44.22
N LYS A 322 9.73 -39.42 -44.92
CA LYS A 322 9.88 -39.79 -46.34
C LYS A 322 10.09 -41.30 -46.43
N HIS A 323 9.02 -42.04 -46.75
CA HIS A 323 9.12 -43.39 -47.29
C HIS A 323 9.75 -43.32 -48.69
N LYS A 324 11.01 -43.75 -48.82
CA LYS A 324 11.58 -44.18 -50.10
C LYS A 324 10.87 -45.47 -50.53
N LYS A 325 9.91 -45.39 -51.46
CA LYS A 325 9.52 -46.53 -52.29
C LYS A 325 10.55 -46.68 -53.40
N GLY A 326 11.39 -47.71 -53.29
CA GLY A 326 12.08 -48.25 -54.45
C GLY A 326 11.18 -49.22 -55.19
N ARG A 327 11.27 -49.24 -56.51
CA ARG A 327 11.49 -50.47 -57.29
C ARG A 327 11.81 -50.11 -58.74
N LYS A 328 12.66 -50.98 -59.28
CA LYS A 328 13.07 -51.17 -60.68
C LYS A 328 12.15 -50.60 -61.74
#